data_AF-A0A1Z5KG08-F1
#
_entry.id   AF-A0A1Z5KG08-F1
#
_cell.length_a   1.000
_cell.length_b   1.000
_cell.length_c   1.000
_cell.angle_alpha   90.00
_cell.angle_beta   90.00
_cell.angle_gamma   90.00
#
_symmetry.space_group_name_H-M   'P 1'
#
loop_
_entity.id
_entity.type
_entity.pdbx_description
1 polymer ?
#
loop_
_entity_poly.entity_id
_entity_poly.type
_entity_poly.pdbx_seq_one_letter_code
_entity_poly.pdbx_strand_id
1 'polypeptide(L)'
;MKVTVSTVAPTPDAFQQFVHAPCVLAWSVHAANNELRRKLVPTTQYSMEDLRQGLIDTLLQRPMNNLRVVMLEVALMDGVNDSIKEADELAEFARVLMEQVPGCKLTVNLIPFNDIGQQLYRKPSEERVVAFQRRLWEHGIFTHIRNTRGDDESAACGQLATKKAPRKD
;
A
#
# COMPACT_ATOMS: atom_id res chain seq x y z
N MET A 1 -5.40 -19.25 -11.35
CA MET A 1 -4.57 -18.02 -11.40
C MET A 1 -4.87 -17.19 -10.15
N LYS A 2 -3.86 -16.73 -9.41
CA LYS A 2 -4.06 -15.85 -8.24
C LYS A 2 -4.09 -14.41 -8.75
N VAL A 3 -5.27 -13.77 -8.73
CA VAL A 3 -5.45 -12.37 -9.17
C VAL A 3 -5.38 -11.47 -7.94
N THR A 4 -4.59 -10.41 -8.02
CA THR A 4 -4.54 -9.33 -7.01
C THR A 4 -5.05 -8.05 -7.65
N VAL A 5 -5.98 -7.37 -6.99
CA VAL A 5 -6.50 -6.06 -7.43
C VAL A 5 -6.01 -5.01 -6.44
N SER A 6 -5.33 -3.98 -6.92
CA SER A 6 -4.85 -2.87 -6.11
C SER A 6 -5.69 -1.62 -6.31
N THR A 7 -5.91 -0.86 -5.24
CA THR A 7 -6.62 0.42 -5.26
C THR A 7 -5.95 1.42 -4.33
N VAL A 8 -6.07 2.71 -4.65
CA VAL A 8 -5.68 3.82 -3.77
C VAL A 8 -6.80 4.20 -2.77
N ALA A 9 -7.96 3.55 -2.86
CA ALA A 9 -9.15 3.81 -2.04
C ALA A 9 -9.58 5.30 -2.04
N PRO A 10 -10.09 5.82 -3.17
CA PRO A 10 -10.55 7.22 -3.24
C PRO A 10 -11.74 7.52 -2.31
N THR A 11 -12.51 6.49 -1.95
CA THR A 11 -13.63 6.54 -0.99
C THR A 11 -13.63 5.28 -0.12
N PRO A 12 -14.30 5.28 1.05
CA PRO A 12 -14.48 4.06 1.86
C PRO A 12 -15.15 2.92 1.08
N ASP A 13 -16.11 3.24 0.22
CA ASP A 13 -16.87 2.26 -0.57
C ASP A 13 -16.08 1.66 -1.74
N ALA A 14 -14.86 2.16 -2.02
CA ALA A 14 -14.04 1.71 -3.16
C ALA A 14 -13.75 0.20 -3.14
N PHE A 15 -13.80 -0.43 -1.96
CA PHE A 15 -13.58 -1.86 -1.77
C PHE A 15 -14.85 -2.71 -1.98
N GLN A 16 -16.05 -2.14 -1.85
CA GLN A 16 -17.32 -2.89 -1.84
C GLN A 16 -17.57 -3.68 -3.13
N GLN A 17 -17.14 -3.14 -4.27
CA GLN A 17 -17.22 -3.83 -5.56
C GLN A 17 -16.48 -5.18 -5.60
N PHE A 18 -15.61 -5.46 -4.63
CA PHE A 18 -14.81 -6.69 -4.56
C PHE A 18 -15.30 -7.70 -3.52
N VAL A 19 -16.44 -7.49 -2.88
CA VAL A 19 -17.03 -8.43 -1.90
C VAL A 19 -17.14 -9.85 -2.49
N HIS A 20 -17.60 -9.97 -3.74
CA HIS A 20 -17.75 -11.27 -4.40
C HIS A 20 -16.62 -11.61 -5.39
N ALA A 21 -15.63 -10.73 -5.54
CA ALA A 21 -14.54 -10.95 -6.48
C ALA A 21 -13.57 -12.00 -5.93
N PRO A 22 -13.17 -13.03 -6.71
CA PRO A 22 -12.21 -14.05 -6.27
C PRO A 22 -10.76 -13.55 -6.40
N CYS A 23 -10.43 -12.44 -5.72
CA CYS A 23 -9.12 -11.79 -5.78
C CYS A 23 -8.55 -11.47 -4.39
N VAL A 24 -7.22 -11.35 -4.31
CA VAL A 24 -6.55 -10.69 -3.18
C VAL A 24 -6.72 -9.18 -3.33
N LEU A 25 -7.02 -8.50 -2.23
CA LEU A 25 -7.08 -7.04 -2.22
C LEU A 25 -5.73 -6.48 -1.82
N ALA A 26 -5.23 -5.57 -2.65
CA ALA A 26 -4.09 -4.73 -2.32
C ALA A 26 -4.56 -3.29 -2.13
N TRP A 27 -3.99 -2.61 -1.15
CA TRP A 27 -4.23 -1.20 -0.92
C TRP A 27 -2.91 -0.46 -1.01
N SER A 28 -2.77 0.39 -2.02
CA SER A 28 -1.71 1.39 -2.16
C SER A 28 -1.88 2.46 -1.06
N VAL A 29 -1.44 2.11 0.15
CA VAL A 29 -1.68 2.87 1.37
C VAL A 29 -0.64 3.97 1.54
N HIS A 30 0.64 3.71 1.29
CA HIS A 30 1.77 4.66 1.35
C HIS A 30 2.04 5.41 2.68
N ALA A 31 1.03 5.68 3.50
CA ALA A 31 1.13 6.27 4.83
C ALA A 31 -0.13 5.96 5.64
N ALA A 32 0.03 5.79 6.96
CA ALA A 32 -1.06 5.44 7.87
C ALA A 32 -1.68 6.65 8.60
N ASN A 33 -1.07 7.84 8.49
CA ASN A 33 -1.62 9.08 9.02
C ASN A 33 -2.22 9.98 7.92
N ASN A 34 -3.26 10.74 8.29
CA ASN A 34 -4.04 11.56 7.37
C ASN A 34 -3.22 12.64 6.65
N GLU A 35 -2.30 13.28 7.36
CA GLU A 35 -1.54 14.40 6.80
C GLU A 35 -0.59 13.93 5.71
N LEU A 36 0.23 12.93 6.00
CA LEU A 36 1.18 12.37 5.06
C LEU A 36 0.46 11.67 3.91
N ARG A 37 -0.62 10.93 4.20
CA ARG A 37 -1.40 10.28 3.14
C ARG A 37 -1.98 11.27 2.14
N ARG A 38 -2.51 12.42 2.59
CA ARG A 38 -3.02 13.46 1.69
C ARG A 38 -1.93 14.06 0.81
N LYS A 39 -0.69 14.17 1.32
CA LYS A 39 0.46 14.64 0.52
C LYS A 39 0.86 13.61 -0.55
N LEU A 40 0.90 12.32 -0.18
CA LEU A 40 1.38 11.26 -1.07
C LEU A 40 0.35 10.80 -2.10
N VAL A 41 -0.94 10.80 -1.73
CA VAL A 41 -2.02 10.28 -2.57
C VAL A 41 -3.22 11.23 -2.44
N PRO A 42 -3.24 12.32 -3.23
CA PRO A 42 -4.19 13.42 -3.08
C PRO A 42 -5.58 13.11 -3.69
N THR A 43 -5.98 11.84 -3.76
CA THR A 43 -7.21 11.38 -4.41
C THR A 43 -8.41 11.27 -3.48
N THR A 44 -8.22 11.50 -2.18
CA THR A 44 -9.25 11.29 -1.15
C THR A 44 -9.23 12.40 -0.10
N GLN A 45 -10.42 12.77 0.39
CA GLN A 45 -10.61 13.67 1.53
C GLN A 45 -10.91 12.92 2.83
N TYR A 46 -11.19 11.62 2.74
CA TYR A 46 -11.55 10.77 3.87
C TYR A 46 -10.34 10.50 4.77
N SER A 47 -10.62 10.25 6.05
CA SER A 47 -9.56 9.87 6.99
C SER A 47 -9.11 8.43 6.74
N MET A 48 -7.90 8.10 7.18
CA MET A 48 -7.37 6.74 7.17
C MET A 48 -8.27 5.78 7.95
N GLU A 49 -8.92 6.26 9.01
CA GLU A 49 -9.89 5.49 9.77
C GLU A 49 -11.12 5.14 8.92
N ASP A 50 -11.72 6.11 8.23
CA ASP A 50 -12.87 5.88 7.34
C ASP A 50 -12.53 4.88 6.24
N LEU A 51 -11.35 5.02 5.63
CA LEU A 51 -10.89 4.13 4.56
C LEU A 51 -10.61 2.72 5.09
N ARG A 52 -10.04 2.60 6.30
CA ARG A 52 -9.84 1.30 6.98
C ARG A 52 -11.19 0.65 7.26
N GLN A 53 -12.18 1.43 7.69
CA GLN A 53 -13.52 0.92 7.96
C GLN A 53 -14.19 0.36 6.70
N GLY A 54 -14.10 1.06 5.57
CA GLY A 54 -14.63 0.55 4.29
C GLY A 54 -13.98 -0.76 3.84
N LEU A 55 -12.68 -0.93 4.09
CA LEU A 55 -11.99 -2.21 3.86
C LEU A 55 -12.48 -3.30 4.83
N ILE A 56 -12.62 -2.98 6.11
CA ILE A 56 -13.14 -3.94 7.12
C ILE A 56 -14.54 -4.41 6.75
N ASP A 57 -15.46 -3.49 6.45
CA ASP A 57 -16.84 -3.79 6.07
C ASP A 57 -16.90 -4.69 4.84
N THR A 58 -16.01 -4.44 3.86
CA THR A 58 -15.85 -5.30 2.68
C THR A 58 -15.37 -6.69 3.08
N LEU A 59 -14.31 -6.81 3.89
CA LEU A 59 -13.71 -8.10 4.26
C LEU A 59 -14.63 -8.95 5.13
N LEU A 60 -15.43 -8.33 6.00
CA LEU A 60 -16.42 -9.03 6.83
C LEU A 60 -17.50 -9.71 5.98
N GLN A 61 -17.85 -9.11 4.83
CA GLN A 61 -18.77 -9.69 3.86
C GLN A 61 -18.12 -10.75 2.96
N ARG A 62 -16.79 -10.85 2.94
CA ARG A 62 -16.07 -11.91 2.22
C ARG A 62 -16.08 -13.23 3.02
N PRO A 63 -16.15 -14.39 2.34
CA PRO A 63 -16.10 -15.68 3.00
C PRO A 63 -14.77 -15.89 3.74
N MET A 64 -14.80 -16.64 4.84
CA MET A 64 -13.63 -16.97 5.68
C MET A 64 -12.71 -18.02 5.03
N ASN A 65 -12.27 -17.76 3.80
CA ASN A 65 -11.34 -18.59 3.05
C ASN A 65 -10.17 -17.73 2.57
N ASN A 66 -9.55 -18.12 1.45
CA ASN A 66 -8.43 -17.38 0.85
C ASN A 66 -8.80 -15.97 0.34
N LEU A 67 -10.02 -15.49 0.53
CA LEU A 67 -10.48 -14.14 0.17
C LEU A 67 -10.31 -13.10 1.30
N ARG A 68 -10.10 -13.50 2.56
CA ARG A 68 -9.68 -12.57 3.63
C ARG A 68 -8.16 -12.39 3.66
N VAL A 69 -7.58 -12.13 2.49
CA VAL A 69 -6.15 -11.85 2.33
C VAL A 69 -6.01 -10.43 1.83
N VAL A 70 -5.25 -9.62 2.55
CA VAL A 70 -5.01 -8.21 2.25
C VAL A 70 -3.53 -7.92 2.18
N MET A 71 -3.16 -7.08 1.23
CA MET A 71 -1.81 -6.59 1.06
C MET A 71 -1.79 -5.06 1.18
N LEU A 72 -1.08 -4.53 2.16
CA LEU A 72 -0.82 -3.10 2.25
C LEU A 72 0.45 -2.79 1.46
N GLU A 73 0.36 -1.91 0.47
CA GLU A 73 1.48 -1.51 -0.38
C GLU A 73 2.00 -0.13 0.04
N VAL A 74 3.30 -0.05 0.31
CA VAL A 74 3.97 1.18 0.76
C VAL A 74 5.17 1.44 -0.14
N ALA A 75 5.02 2.39 -1.06
CA ALA A 75 6.18 2.99 -1.71
C ALA A 75 6.96 3.81 -0.67
N LEU A 76 8.17 3.39 -0.32
CA LEU A 76 9.02 4.07 0.66
C LEU A 76 9.91 5.10 -0.02
N MET A 77 9.91 6.32 0.49
CA MET A 77 10.62 7.47 -0.04
C MET A 77 11.51 8.06 1.07
N ASP A 78 12.76 8.33 0.71
CA ASP A 78 13.80 8.81 1.62
C ASP A 78 13.37 10.08 2.35
N GLY A 79 13.33 10.02 3.68
CA GLY A 79 13.02 11.15 4.56
C GLY A 79 11.56 11.61 4.52
N VAL A 80 10.65 10.86 3.88
CA VAL A 80 9.25 11.25 3.71
C VAL A 80 8.30 10.35 4.48
N ASN A 81 8.43 9.04 4.31
CA ASN A 81 7.53 8.06 4.92
C ASN A 81 8.24 6.78 5.38
N ASP A 82 9.55 6.86 5.61
CA ASP A 82 10.44 5.74 5.87
C ASP A 82 11.08 5.82 7.27
N SER A 83 10.52 6.60 8.20
CA SER A 83 10.98 6.62 9.59
C SER A 83 10.31 5.52 10.43
N ILE A 84 10.90 5.25 11.60
CA ILE A 84 10.34 4.30 12.59
C ILE A 84 8.97 4.75 13.08
N LYS A 85 8.70 6.06 13.13
CA LYS A 85 7.39 6.58 13.52
C LYS A 85 6.32 6.15 12.51
N GLU A 86 6.59 6.27 11.21
CA GLU A 86 5.64 5.83 10.18
C GLU A 86 5.48 4.30 10.18
N ALA A 87 6.52 3.55 10.53
CA ALA A 87 6.42 2.10 10.72
C ALA A 87 5.50 1.74 11.90
N ASP A 88 5.60 2.45 13.03
CA ASP A 88 4.74 2.27 14.20
C ASP A 88 3.28 2.61 13.89
N GLU A 89 3.03 3.73 13.20
CA GLU A 89 1.67 4.11 12.76
C GLU A 89 1.07 3.06 11.82
N LEU A 90 1.86 2.53 10.89
CA LEU A 90 1.41 1.48 9.97
C LEU A 90 1.16 0.15 10.69
N ALA A 91 2.00 -0.20 11.66
CA ALA A 91 1.82 -1.40 12.47
C ALA A 91 0.50 -1.35 13.24
N GLU A 92 0.22 -0.22 13.90
CA GLU A 92 -1.04 -0.02 14.63
C GLU A 92 -2.24 -0.08 13.69
N PHE A 93 -2.16 0.60 12.55
CA PHE A 93 -3.20 0.57 11.52
C PHE A 93 -3.53 -0.86 11.06
N ALA A 94 -2.49 -1.66 10.80
CA ALA A 94 -2.62 -3.05 10.37
C ALA A 94 -3.17 -3.96 11.49
N ARG A 95 -2.72 -3.75 12.73
CA ARG A 95 -3.19 -4.50 13.91
C ARG A 95 -4.69 -4.32 14.12
N VAL A 96 -5.18 -3.08 14.10
CA VAL A 96 -6.61 -2.80 14.26
C VAL A 96 -7.44 -3.48 13.17
N LEU A 97 -6.97 -3.47 11.91
CA LEU A 97 -7.63 -4.18 10.81
C LEU A 97 -7.72 -5.69 11.08
N MET A 98 -6.59 -6.31 11.47
CA MET A 98 -6.55 -7.74 11.77
C MET A 98 -7.45 -8.14 12.94
N GLU A 99 -7.50 -7.32 13.99
CA GLU A 99 -8.35 -7.56 15.16
C GLU A 99 -9.84 -7.49 14.83
N GLN A 100 -10.24 -6.57 13.95
CA GLN A 100 -11.64 -6.38 13.56
C GLN A 100 -12.11 -7.38 12.49
N VAL A 101 -11.19 -8.08 11.81
CA VAL A 101 -11.52 -9.02 10.74
C VAL A 101 -10.99 -10.43 11.07
N PRO A 102 -11.81 -11.29 11.69
CA PRO A 102 -11.41 -12.65 12.04
C PRO A 102 -10.91 -13.45 10.82
N GLY A 103 -9.76 -14.11 10.99
CA GLY A 103 -9.12 -14.90 9.94
C GLY A 103 -8.46 -14.08 8.82
N CYS A 104 -8.36 -12.75 8.97
CA CYS A 104 -7.64 -11.91 8.02
C CYS A 104 -6.14 -12.24 8.02
N LYS A 105 -5.61 -12.51 6.82
CA LYS A 105 -4.17 -12.61 6.58
C LYS A 105 -3.70 -11.32 5.93
N LEU A 106 -3.02 -10.49 6.70
CA LEU A 106 -2.47 -9.22 6.23
C LEU A 106 -0.97 -9.34 5.98
N THR A 107 -0.51 -8.79 4.87
CA THR A 107 0.92 -8.63 4.56
C THR A 107 1.21 -7.20 4.18
N VAL A 108 2.36 -6.66 4.58
CA VAL A 108 2.86 -5.37 4.10
C VAL A 108 3.91 -5.59 3.02
N ASN A 109 3.79 -4.90 1.90
CA ASN A 109 4.78 -4.84 0.85
C ASN A 109 5.45 -3.46 0.86
N LEU A 110 6.70 -3.44 1.30
CA LEU A 110 7.58 -2.28 1.19
C LEU A 110 8.18 -2.25 -0.21
N ILE A 111 8.02 -1.14 -0.91
CA ILE A 111 8.48 -0.93 -2.28
C ILE A 111 9.42 0.29 -2.24
N PRO A 112 10.75 0.10 -2.11
CA PRO A 112 11.67 1.22 -2.15
C PRO A 112 11.48 1.99 -3.46
N PHE A 113 11.20 3.29 -3.35
CA PHE A 113 10.93 4.14 -4.51
C PHE A 113 12.18 4.23 -5.37
N ASN A 114 12.10 3.93 -6.67
CA ASN A 114 13.24 4.08 -7.57
C ASN A 114 13.26 5.49 -8.17
N ASP A 115 14.44 6.10 -8.20
CA ASP A 115 14.64 7.38 -8.88
C ASP A 115 14.46 7.18 -10.39
N ILE A 116 13.55 7.96 -10.99
CA ILE A 116 13.25 7.91 -12.43
C ILE A 116 13.61 9.22 -13.14
N GLY A 117 14.60 9.94 -12.60
CA GLY A 117 15.23 11.05 -13.30
C GLY A 117 14.27 12.19 -13.56
N GLN A 118 13.84 12.86 -12.48
CA GLN A 118 13.32 14.25 -12.39
C GLN A 118 12.45 14.51 -11.13
N GLN A 119 12.63 13.81 -9.99
CA GLN A 119 11.55 13.74 -8.99
C GLN A 119 11.81 14.30 -7.59
N LEU A 120 10.70 14.76 -7.00
CA LEU A 120 10.46 15.26 -5.64
C LEU A 120 10.83 14.26 -4.53
N TYR A 121 11.03 12.99 -4.87
CA TYR A 121 11.25 11.89 -3.93
C TYR A 121 12.44 11.02 -4.36
N ARG A 122 13.11 10.41 -3.37
CA ARG A 122 14.32 9.59 -3.57
C ARG A 122 14.17 8.21 -2.97
N LYS A 123 15.02 7.28 -3.43
CA LYS A 123 15.14 5.95 -2.86
C LYS A 123 15.72 6.02 -1.44
N PRO A 124 15.07 5.44 -0.42
CA PRO A 124 15.62 5.33 0.92
C PRO A 124 16.85 4.40 0.93
N SER A 125 17.74 4.59 1.92
CA SER A 125 18.84 3.65 2.11
C SER A 125 18.34 2.25 2.47
N GLU A 126 19.09 1.22 2.10
CA GLU A 126 18.74 -0.17 2.43
C GLU A 126 18.60 -0.36 3.95
N GLU A 127 19.44 0.29 4.74
CA GLU A 127 19.38 0.29 6.20
C GLU A 127 18.03 0.80 6.72
N ARG A 128 17.50 1.89 6.15
CA ARG A 128 16.19 2.45 6.55
C ARG A 128 15.06 1.52 6.17
N VAL A 129 15.10 0.93 4.96
CA VAL A 129 14.10 -0.05 4.52
C VAL A 129 14.08 -1.28 5.42
N VAL A 130 15.26 -1.82 5.76
CA VAL A 130 15.38 -2.99 6.65
C VAL A 130 14.97 -2.64 8.08
N ALA A 131 15.31 -1.45 8.58
CA ALA A 131 14.85 -0.99 9.90
C ALA A 131 13.32 -0.86 9.96
N PHE A 132 12.70 -0.32 8.91
CA PHE A 132 11.24 -0.23 8.78
C PHE A 132 10.60 -1.62 8.77
N GLN A 133 11.14 -2.55 7.97
CA GLN A 133 10.66 -3.94 7.92
C GLN A 133 10.77 -4.62 9.28
N ARG A 134 11.93 -4.52 9.92
CA ARG A 134 12.19 -5.10 11.23
C ARG A 134 11.21 -4.55 12.26
N ARG A 135 10.93 -3.25 12.22
CA ARG A 135 9.97 -2.64 13.13
C ARG A 135 8.56 -3.21 12.96
N LEU A 136 8.11 -3.40 11.73
CA LEU A 136 6.83 -4.06 11.46
C LEU A 136 6.81 -5.51 11.96
N TRP A 137 7.90 -6.26 11.79
CA TRP A 137 8.01 -7.62 12.33
C TRP A 137 7.96 -7.68 13.85
N GLU A 138 8.58 -6.72 14.54
CA GLU A 138 8.52 -6.59 16.01
C GLU A 138 7.08 -6.40 16.51
N HIS A 139 6.21 -5.80 15.70
CA HIS A 139 4.76 -5.69 15.96
C HIS A 139 3.94 -6.87 15.41
N GLY A 140 4.59 -7.94 14.94
CA GLY A 140 3.91 -9.12 14.41
C GLY A 140 3.32 -8.95 13.01
N ILE A 141 3.66 -7.88 12.29
CA ILE A 141 3.13 -7.60 10.95
C ILE A 141 4.05 -8.20 9.89
N PHE A 142 3.58 -9.26 9.23
CA PHE A 142 4.35 -9.93 8.19
C PHE A 142 4.61 -9.00 7.00
N THR A 143 5.89 -8.83 6.67
CA THR A 143 6.34 -7.78 5.76
C THR A 143 7.37 -8.29 4.75
N HIS A 144 7.18 -7.96 3.48
CA HIS A 144 8.13 -8.20 2.40
C HIS A 144 8.72 -6.89 1.88
N ILE A 145 10.01 -6.92 1.52
CA ILE A 145 10.62 -5.88 0.70
C ILE A 145 10.55 -6.36 -0.75
N ARG A 146 9.83 -5.62 -1.59
CA ARG A 146 9.75 -5.88 -3.03
C ARG A 146 10.90 -5.14 -3.71
N ASN A 147 12.02 -5.84 -3.85
CA ASN A 147 13.10 -5.38 -4.73
C ASN A 147 12.62 -5.46 -6.18
N THR A 148 12.70 -4.36 -6.92
CA THR A 148 12.55 -4.39 -8.37
C THR A 148 13.64 -5.29 -8.94
N ARG A 149 13.24 -6.47 -9.46
CA ARG A 149 14.11 -7.25 -10.34
C ARG A 149 14.25 -6.47 -11.64
N GLY A 150 15.45 -6.00 -11.93
CA GLY A 150 15.80 -5.32 -13.18
C GLY A 150 15.87 -3.80 -13.04
N ASP A 151 17.07 -3.27 -13.25
CA ASP A 151 17.35 -1.89 -13.67
C ASP A 151 16.74 -1.54 -15.05
N ASP A 152 15.61 -2.15 -15.42
CA ASP A 152 14.88 -1.73 -16.60
C ASP A 152 13.98 -0.56 -16.19
N GLU A 153 14.54 0.64 -16.36
CA GLU A 153 14.01 1.99 -16.06
C GLU A 153 12.57 2.29 -16.56
N SER A 154 11.89 1.33 -17.19
CA SER A 154 10.60 1.52 -17.88
C SER A 154 9.44 0.64 -17.40
N ALA A 155 9.65 -0.27 -16.44
CA ALA A 155 8.65 -1.30 -16.07
C ALA A 155 8.16 -1.31 -14.59
N ALA A 156 8.59 -0.39 -13.73
CA ALA A 156 8.11 -0.33 -12.35
C ALA A 156 6.65 0.18 -12.27
N CYS A 157 5.87 -0.37 -11.33
CA CYS A 157 4.49 0.06 -11.09
C CYS A 157 4.46 1.56 -10.72
N GLY A 158 3.76 2.37 -11.52
CA GLY A 158 3.76 3.84 -11.46
C GLY A 158 4.46 4.52 -12.64
N GLN A 159 5.22 3.77 -13.45
CA GLN A 159 5.98 4.28 -14.61
C GLN A 159 5.20 4.27 -15.94
N LEU A 160 3.91 3.89 -15.93
CA LEU A 160 3.02 4.03 -17.08
C LEU A 160 2.62 5.50 -17.28
N ALA A 161 3.60 6.39 -17.39
CA ALA A 161 3.41 7.72 -17.93
C ALA A 161 3.07 7.53 -19.41
N THR A 162 1.82 7.80 -19.78
CA THR A 162 1.43 7.93 -21.18
C THR A 162 2.31 9.03 -21.79
N LYS A 163 3.31 8.64 -22.59
CA LYS A 163 3.86 9.56 -23.59
C LYS A 163 2.67 9.95 -24.45
N LYS A 164 2.12 11.15 -24.23
CA LYS A 164 1.14 11.74 -25.15
C LYS A 164 1.80 11.67 -26.52
N ALA A 165 1.29 10.80 -27.39
CA ALA A 165 1.68 10.81 -28.78
C ALA A 165 1.51 12.26 -29.28
N PRO A 166 2.48 12.84 -30.00
CA PRO A 166 2.30 14.16 -30.57
C PRO A 166 1.02 14.13 -31.42
N ARG A 167 0.12 15.07 -31.16
CA ARG A 167 -1.01 15.31 -32.07
C ARG A 167 -0.41 15.61 -33.44
N LYS A 168 -0.73 14.78 -34.43
CA LYS A 168 -0.56 15.18 -35.82
C LYS A 168 -1.65 16.21 -36.10
N ASP A 169 -1.21 17.43 -36.36
CA ASP A 169 -2.01 18.42 -37.09
C ASP A 169 -2.19 17.97 -38.55
#